data_AF-A0A9P6WX10-F1
#
_entry.id   AF-A0A9P6WX10-F1
#
_cell.length_a   1.000
_cell.length_b   1.000
_cell.length_c   1.000
_cell.angle_alpha   90.00
_cell.angle_beta   90.00
_cell.angle_gamma   90.00
#
_symmetry.space_group_name_H-M   'P 1'
#
loop_
_entity.id
_entity.type
_entity.pdbx_description
1 polymer ?
#
loop_
_entity_poly.entity_id
_entity_poly.type
_entity_poly.pdbx_seq_one_letter_code
_entity_poly.pdbx_strand_id
1 'polypeptide(L)'
;MTRQTSQDSIHALTEDNVQLRSTLRSLLAENRANATLLIQPYKKGQNIETWLRQFEVAASSVGLNGVSRGIQVLKYLPDEASAWLMRTVDLTHWPTIVEKLASVYGVDPHVQKTICRRKLESLKQGTRRVAEYRMLFETVVADFPQGHELPDSVLRHIFFSNLRDELKAALLGIVAPEDTVTPKTVPMFCNSVFHCRWCYCCLHKICHVIPHLKATVA
;
A
#
# COMPACT_ATOMS: atom_id res chain seq x y z
N MET A 1 -28.66 54.62 11.00
CA MET A 1 -27.79 54.25 9.88
C MET A 1 -26.37 53.83 10.28
N THR A 2 -25.94 54.00 11.54
CA THR A 2 -24.55 53.71 12.00
C THR A 2 -24.27 52.28 12.46
N ARG A 3 -25.30 51.44 12.70
CA ARG A 3 -25.11 50.03 13.12
C ARG A 3 -24.79 49.08 11.95
N GLN A 4 -25.26 49.40 10.74
CA GLN A 4 -25.11 48.56 9.56
C GLN A 4 -23.65 48.55 9.06
N THR A 5 -23.02 49.72 8.97
CA THR A 5 -21.62 49.87 8.56
C THR A 5 -20.64 49.17 9.49
N SER A 6 -20.94 49.08 10.79
CA SER A 6 -20.10 48.36 11.77
C SER A 6 -20.19 46.84 11.64
N GLN A 7 -21.35 46.29 11.24
CA GLN A 7 -21.51 44.85 11.00
C GLN A 7 -20.85 44.44 9.68
N ASP A 8 -20.96 45.26 8.64
CA ASP A 8 -20.33 45.02 7.34
C ASP A 8 -18.79 45.02 7.45
N SER A 9 -18.24 45.92 8.28
CA SER A 9 -16.79 45.99 8.53
C SER A 9 -16.25 44.79 9.31
N ILE A 10 -17.02 44.27 10.28
CA ILE A 10 -16.66 43.07 11.03
C ILE A 10 -16.76 41.82 10.14
N HIS A 11 -17.77 41.75 9.26
CA HIS A 11 -17.92 40.65 8.31
C HIS A 11 -16.74 40.60 7.32
N ALA A 12 -16.38 41.74 6.72
CA ALA A 12 -15.26 41.84 5.79
C ALA A 12 -13.91 41.43 6.44
N LEU A 13 -13.65 41.92 7.66
CA LEU A 13 -12.45 41.51 8.42
C LEU A 13 -12.43 40.01 8.76
N THR A 14 -13.60 39.40 8.94
CA THR A 14 -13.71 37.96 9.22
C THR A 14 -13.44 37.15 7.95
N GLU A 15 -13.97 37.59 6.81
CA GLU A 15 -13.71 36.97 5.50
C GLU A 15 -12.23 37.06 5.10
N ASP A 16 -11.60 38.22 5.27
CA ASP A 16 -10.17 38.42 4.99
C ASP A 16 -9.29 37.50 5.86
N ASN A 17 -9.63 37.35 7.14
CA ASN A 17 -8.92 36.44 8.05
C ASN A 17 -9.10 34.97 7.65
N VAL A 18 -10.29 34.57 7.18
CA VAL A 18 -10.53 33.21 6.68
C VAL A 18 -9.72 32.96 5.41
N GLN A 19 -9.68 33.94 4.49
CA GLN A 19 -8.92 33.84 3.25
C GLN A 19 -7.41 33.78 3.50
N LEU A 20 -6.86 34.62 4.39
CA LEU A 20 -5.45 34.57 4.77
C LEU A 20 -5.06 33.22 5.37
N ARG A 21 -5.89 32.66 6.26
CA ARG A 21 -5.66 31.34 6.86
C ARG A 21 -5.69 30.23 5.81
N SER A 22 -6.59 30.33 4.83
CA SER A 22 -6.68 29.40 3.70
C SER A 22 -5.42 29.44 2.83
N THR A 23 -4.96 30.64 2.46
CA THR A 23 -3.75 30.84 1.66
C THR A 23 -2.51 30.33 2.38
N LEU A 24 -2.35 30.64 3.66
CA LEU A 24 -1.22 30.19 4.46
C LEU A 24 -1.14 28.66 4.55
N ARG A 25 -2.29 27.98 4.75
CA ARG A 25 -2.36 26.52 4.77
C ARG A 25 -1.92 25.90 3.44
N SER A 26 -2.36 26.48 2.33
CA SER A 26 -2.01 26.01 0.99
C SER A 26 -0.51 26.14 0.74
N LEU A 27 0.10 27.28 1.07
CA LEU A 27 1.53 27.50 0.95
C LEU A 27 2.36 26.54 1.81
N LEU A 28 1.92 26.28 3.05
CA LEU A 28 2.59 25.32 3.94
C LEU A 28 2.51 23.89 3.40
N ALA A 29 1.36 23.49 2.84
CA ALA A 29 1.17 22.18 2.23
C ALA A 29 2.06 22.00 1.00
N GLU A 30 2.15 23.02 0.14
CA GLU A 30 3.02 23.02 -1.03
C GLU A 30 4.50 22.95 -0.64
N ASN A 31 4.91 23.68 0.39
CA ASN A 31 6.29 23.63 0.88
C ASN A 31 6.65 22.21 1.37
N ARG A 32 5.75 21.56 2.14
CA ARG A 32 5.93 20.17 2.58
C ARG A 32 6.04 19.20 1.40
N ALA A 33 5.19 19.37 0.38
CA ALA A 33 5.19 18.53 -0.82
C ALA A 33 6.43 18.75 -1.71
N ASN A 34 7.05 19.94 -1.65
CA ASN A 34 8.27 20.26 -2.38
C ASN A 34 9.55 19.81 -1.66
N ALA A 35 9.52 19.72 -0.33
CA ALA A 35 10.70 19.36 0.46
C ALA A 35 11.10 17.88 0.32
N THR A 36 10.13 16.99 0.13
CA THR A 36 10.34 15.54 0.04
C THR A 36 9.28 14.89 -0.84
N LEU A 37 9.67 13.82 -1.53
CA LEU A 37 8.71 13.00 -2.28
C LEU A 37 7.67 12.41 -1.33
N LEU A 38 6.39 12.66 -1.63
CA LEU A 38 5.25 12.17 -0.86
C LEU A 38 5.11 10.64 -0.96
N ILE A 39 5.35 10.11 -2.16
CA ILE A 39 5.36 8.68 -2.48
C ILE A 39 6.45 8.39 -3.52
N GLN A 40 6.66 7.13 -3.84
CA GLN A 40 7.55 6.76 -4.94
C GLN A 40 6.96 7.17 -6.30
N PRO A 41 7.78 7.65 -7.25
CA PRO A 41 7.35 7.93 -8.61
C PRO A 41 6.72 6.70 -9.28
N TYR A 42 5.75 6.95 -10.14
CA TYR A 42 5.07 5.92 -10.91
C TYR A 42 6.06 5.19 -11.82
N LYS A 43 6.00 3.87 -11.82
CA LYS A 43 6.77 3.01 -12.73
C LYS A 43 5.83 2.28 -13.67
N LYS A 44 6.19 2.23 -14.95
CA LYS A 44 5.45 1.49 -15.98
C LYS A 44 5.23 0.04 -15.55
N GLY A 45 3.99 -0.43 -15.62
CA GLY A 45 3.59 -1.78 -15.18
C GLY A 45 3.16 -1.87 -13.71
N GLN A 46 3.16 -0.76 -12.96
CA GLN A 46 2.40 -0.65 -11.72
C GLN A 46 0.92 -0.39 -12.01
N ASN A 47 0.05 -0.80 -11.08
CA ASN A 47 -1.36 -0.47 -11.11
C ASN A 47 -1.52 1.05 -10.92
N ILE A 48 -1.90 1.77 -11.98
CA ILE A 48 -2.02 3.23 -11.93
C ILE A 48 -3.11 3.68 -10.95
N GLU A 49 -4.21 2.95 -10.80
CA GLU A 49 -5.31 3.32 -9.90
C GLU A 49 -4.89 3.21 -8.44
N THR A 50 -4.16 2.13 -8.11
CA THR A 50 -3.62 1.95 -6.75
C THR A 50 -2.59 3.03 -6.42
N TRP A 51 -1.71 3.34 -7.38
CA TRP A 51 -0.71 4.39 -7.24
C TRP A 51 -1.36 5.79 -7.07
N LEU A 52 -2.37 6.12 -7.88
CA LEU A 52 -3.13 7.38 -7.78
C LEU A 52 -3.83 7.51 -6.43
N ARG A 53 -4.41 6.42 -5.91
CA ARG A 53 -5.01 6.40 -4.56
C ARG A 53 -3.97 6.67 -3.48
N GLN A 54 -2.80 6.04 -3.57
CA GLN A 54 -1.70 6.29 -2.62
C GLN A 54 -1.23 7.74 -2.67
N PHE A 55 -1.10 8.30 -3.87
CA PHE A 55 -0.75 9.71 -4.06
C PHE A 55 -1.80 10.63 -3.43
N GLU A 56 -3.09 10.38 -3.69
CA GLU A 56 -4.17 11.19 -3.16
C GLU A 56 -4.22 11.18 -1.63
N VAL A 57 -4.01 10.02 -1.00
CA VAL A 57 -3.94 9.90 0.46
C VAL A 57 -2.73 10.69 1.00
N ALA A 58 -1.55 10.54 0.40
CA ALA A 58 -0.35 11.25 0.83
C ALA A 58 -0.45 12.77 0.61
N ALA A 59 -1.05 13.21 -0.50
CA ALA A 59 -1.28 14.61 -0.80
C ALA A 59 -2.32 15.22 0.16
N SER A 60 -3.37 14.46 0.49
CA SER A 60 -4.38 14.87 1.46
C SER A 60 -3.80 15.04 2.86
N SER A 61 -2.89 14.16 3.28
CA SER A 61 -2.29 14.20 4.62
C SER A 61 -1.40 15.43 4.85
N VAL A 62 -0.76 15.94 3.79
CA VAL A 62 0.01 17.20 3.87
C VAL A 62 -0.84 18.45 3.66
N GLY A 63 -2.11 18.29 3.26
CA GLY A 63 -3.08 19.38 3.09
C GLY A 63 -3.17 19.96 1.69
N LEU A 64 -2.73 19.24 0.64
CA LEU A 64 -2.86 19.72 -0.74
C LEU A 64 -4.33 19.68 -1.19
N ASN A 65 -4.79 20.79 -1.76
CA ASN A 65 -6.09 20.89 -2.43
C ASN A 65 -6.05 20.24 -3.82
N GLY A 66 -7.22 20.13 -4.49
CA GLY A 66 -7.33 19.47 -5.80
C GLY A 66 -6.45 20.08 -6.90
N VAL A 67 -6.32 21.40 -6.93
CA VAL A 67 -5.49 22.12 -7.92
C VAL A 67 -4.01 21.84 -7.68
N SER A 68 -3.54 22.01 -6.44
CA SER A 68 -2.14 21.74 -6.09
C SER A 68 -1.80 20.25 -6.29
N ARG A 69 -2.74 19.32 -6.08
CA ARG A 69 -2.55 17.90 -6.43
C ARG A 69 -2.30 17.69 -7.92
N GLY A 70 -3.12 18.32 -8.77
CA GLY A 70 -3.00 18.20 -10.22
C GLY A 70 -1.67 18.73 -10.76
N ILE A 71 -1.11 19.76 -10.13
CA ILE A 71 0.23 20.25 -10.46
C ILE A 71 1.31 19.32 -9.92
N GLN A 72 1.19 18.90 -8.66
CA GLN A 72 2.23 18.10 -7.98
C GLN A 72 2.37 16.70 -8.56
N VAL A 73 1.28 16.09 -9.06
CA VAL A 73 1.31 14.73 -9.63
C VAL A 73 2.28 14.61 -10.81
N LEU A 74 2.50 15.69 -11.57
CA LEU A 74 3.42 15.74 -12.71
C LEU A 74 4.86 15.38 -12.32
N LYS A 75 5.28 15.65 -11.09
CA LYS A 75 6.63 15.34 -10.60
C LYS A 75 6.88 13.84 -10.38
N TYR A 76 5.79 13.08 -10.31
CA TYR A 76 5.84 11.66 -10.01
C TYR A 76 5.54 10.79 -11.22
N LEU A 77 5.23 11.40 -12.36
CA LEU A 77 4.98 10.72 -13.63
C LEU A 77 6.25 10.76 -14.51
N PRO A 78 6.39 9.82 -15.46
CA PRO A 78 7.41 9.91 -16.51
C PRO A 78 7.28 11.21 -17.32
N ASP A 79 8.39 11.74 -17.82
CA ASP A 79 8.44 13.04 -18.51
C ASP A 79 7.44 13.14 -19.67
N GLU A 80 7.30 12.07 -20.47
CA GLU A 80 6.37 12.04 -21.60
C GLU A 80 4.91 12.09 -21.13
N ALA A 81 4.61 11.42 -20.03
CA ALA A 81 3.27 11.39 -19.43
C ALA A 81 2.91 12.76 -18.88
N SER A 82 3.84 13.42 -18.19
CA SER A 82 3.67 14.77 -17.66
C SER A 82 3.44 15.79 -18.77
N ALA A 83 4.26 15.75 -19.83
CA ALA A 83 4.12 16.63 -20.99
C ALA A 83 2.79 16.40 -21.73
N TRP A 84 2.34 15.16 -21.85
CA TRP A 84 1.05 14.82 -22.43
C TRP A 84 -0.12 15.32 -21.58
N LEU A 85 -0.08 15.12 -20.26
CA LEU A 85 -1.15 15.52 -19.36
C LEU A 85 -1.34 17.05 -19.36
N MET A 86 -0.25 17.81 -19.30
CA MET A 86 -0.28 19.29 -19.37
C MET A 86 -0.95 19.82 -20.65
N ARG A 87 -0.94 19.07 -21.75
CA ARG A 87 -1.53 19.48 -23.03
C ARG A 87 -2.98 19.04 -23.22
N THR A 88 -3.43 18.06 -22.45
CA THR A 88 -4.68 17.33 -22.76
C THR A 88 -5.73 17.40 -21.66
N VAL A 89 -5.37 17.85 -20.47
CA VAL A 89 -6.26 17.90 -19.31
C VAL A 89 -6.11 19.21 -18.56
N ASP A 90 -7.23 19.74 -18.10
CA ASP A 90 -7.24 20.83 -17.12
C ASP A 90 -6.78 20.30 -15.74
N LEU A 91 -5.59 20.74 -15.33
CA LEU A 91 -4.95 20.31 -14.09
C LEU A 91 -5.64 20.82 -12.82
N THR A 92 -6.63 21.70 -12.94
CA THR A 92 -7.40 22.18 -11.78
C THR A 92 -8.44 21.16 -11.30
N HIS A 93 -8.79 20.18 -12.14
CA HIS A 93 -9.83 19.19 -11.87
C HIS A 93 -9.23 17.80 -11.64
N TRP A 94 -8.93 17.47 -10.37
CA TRP A 94 -8.35 16.19 -9.98
C TRP A 94 -9.07 14.94 -10.53
N PRO A 95 -10.42 14.84 -10.48
CA PRO A 95 -11.11 13.65 -11.00
C PRO A 95 -10.83 13.39 -12.48
N THR A 96 -10.81 14.45 -13.30
CA THR A 96 -10.50 14.36 -14.74
C THR A 96 -9.09 13.85 -14.99
N ILE A 97 -8.12 14.23 -14.16
CA ILE A 97 -6.74 13.74 -14.23
C ILE A 97 -6.69 12.24 -13.92
N VAL A 98 -7.37 11.81 -12.86
CA VAL A 98 -7.44 10.39 -12.45
C VAL A 98 -8.04 9.54 -13.57
N GLU A 99 -9.18 9.96 -14.13
CA GLU A 99 -9.83 9.27 -15.24
C GLU A 99 -8.93 9.19 -16.47
N LYS A 100 -8.23 10.29 -16.82
CA LYS A 100 -7.37 10.31 -18.00
C LYS A 100 -6.16 9.38 -17.83
N LEU A 101 -5.50 9.42 -16.68
CA LEU A 101 -4.37 8.54 -16.39
C LEU A 101 -4.81 7.08 -16.35
N ALA A 102 -5.95 6.77 -15.71
CA ALA A 102 -6.53 5.43 -15.70
C ALA A 102 -6.89 4.95 -17.11
N SER A 103 -7.37 5.84 -18.00
CA SER A 103 -7.73 5.44 -19.37
C SER A 103 -6.53 5.03 -20.23
N VAL A 104 -5.33 5.56 -19.96
CA VAL A 104 -4.12 5.30 -20.78
C VAL A 104 -3.19 4.28 -20.13
N TYR A 105 -3.01 4.36 -18.82
CA TYR A 105 -2.13 3.47 -18.05
C TYR A 105 -2.88 2.36 -17.33
N GLY A 106 -4.21 2.35 -17.44
CA GLY A 106 -5.06 1.27 -16.93
C GLY A 106 -4.62 -0.05 -17.54
N VAL A 107 -4.49 -1.04 -16.68
CA VAL A 107 -4.19 -2.41 -17.09
C VAL A 107 -5.49 -3.19 -17.00
N ASP A 108 -5.80 -3.95 -18.04
CA ASP A 108 -6.93 -4.87 -18.02
C ASP A 108 -6.93 -5.71 -16.72
N PRO A 109 -8.06 -5.83 -16.00
CA PRO A 109 -8.09 -6.53 -14.71
C PRO A 109 -7.58 -7.97 -14.76
N HIS A 110 -7.77 -8.69 -15.86
CA HIS A 110 -7.27 -10.07 -16.00
C HIS A 110 -5.76 -10.10 -16.23
N VAL A 111 -5.24 -9.15 -17.02
CA VAL A 111 -3.80 -8.95 -17.18
C VAL A 111 -3.16 -8.58 -15.84
N GLN A 112 -3.75 -7.64 -15.11
CA GLN A 112 -3.27 -7.23 -13.79
C GLN A 112 -3.28 -8.39 -12.78
N LYS A 113 -4.35 -9.18 -12.74
CA LYS A 113 -4.42 -10.42 -11.95
C LYS A 113 -3.26 -11.36 -12.27
N THR A 114 -2.96 -11.54 -13.56
CA THR A 114 -1.87 -12.40 -14.02
C THR A 114 -0.50 -11.86 -13.60
N ILE A 115 -0.30 -10.55 -13.68
CA ILE A 115 0.92 -9.88 -13.20
C ILE A 115 1.10 -10.07 -11.69
N CYS A 116 0.05 -9.82 -10.90
CA CYS A 116 0.10 -9.97 -9.44
C CYS A 116 0.36 -11.43 -9.05
N ARG A 117 -0.29 -12.39 -9.71
CA ARG A 117 -0.03 -13.82 -9.50
C ARG A 117 1.43 -14.19 -9.78
N ARG A 118 1.98 -13.79 -10.92
CA ARG A 118 3.39 -14.04 -11.26
C ARG A 118 4.34 -13.41 -10.24
N LYS A 119 4.04 -12.18 -9.80
CA LYS A 119 4.81 -11.52 -8.72
C LYS A 119 4.80 -12.37 -7.45
N LEU A 120 3.63 -12.82 -6.98
CA LEU A 120 3.52 -13.68 -5.79
C LEU A 120 4.31 -14.98 -5.96
N GLU A 121 4.17 -15.67 -7.09
CA GLU A 121 4.85 -16.95 -7.38
C GLU A 121 6.38 -16.78 -7.44
N SER A 122 6.86 -15.64 -7.96
CA SER A 122 8.30 -15.31 -8.02
C SER A 122 8.86 -14.77 -6.70
N LEU A 123 8.01 -14.28 -5.79
CA LEU A 123 8.44 -13.67 -4.53
C LEU A 123 8.86 -14.77 -3.55
N LYS A 124 10.16 -15.07 -3.53
CA LYS A 124 10.78 -15.96 -2.55
C LYS A 124 11.15 -15.21 -1.28
N GLN A 125 11.06 -15.90 -0.12
CA GLN A 125 11.55 -15.35 1.14
C GLN A 125 13.03 -14.98 1.05
N GLY A 126 13.86 -15.87 0.49
CA GLY A 126 15.31 -15.70 0.42
C GLY A 126 15.90 -15.52 1.82
N THR A 127 16.79 -14.53 1.98
CA THR A 127 17.42 -14.21 3.28
C THR A 127 16.56 -13.34 4.20
N ARG A 128 15.39 -12.88 3.72
CA ARG A 128 14.54 -11.94 4.47
C ARG A 128 13.91 -12.59 5.70
N ARG A 129 13.63 -11.75 6.69
CA ARG A 129 12.81 -12.14 7.85
C ARG A 129 11.40 -12.48 7.39
N VAL A 130 10.73 -13.38 8.12
CA VAL A 130 9.36 -13.81 7.75
C VAL A 130 8.39 -12.63 7.75
N ALA A 131 8.54 -11.70 8.70
CA ALA A 131 7.70 -10.49 8.77
C ALA A 131 7.85 -9.59 7.53
N GLU A 132 9.09 -9.36 7.07
CA GLU A 132 9.38 -8.56 5.87
C GLU A 132 8.85 -9.25 4.61
N TYR A 133 9.07 -10.57 4.50
CA TYR A 133 8.53 -11.36 3.40
C TYR A 133 7.00 -11.28 3.35
N ARG A 134 6.35 -11.42 4.52
CA ARG A 134 4.90 -11.29 4.66
C ARG A 134 4.40 -9.92 4.24
N MET A 135 5.04 -8.85 4.70
CA MET A 135 4.69 -7.49 4.28
C MET A 135 4.75 -7.33 2.76
N LEU A 136 5.82 -7.80 2.11
CA LEU A 136 5.94 -7.75 0.65
C LEU A 136 4.85 -8.58 -0.05
N PHE A 137 4.53 -9.75 0.49
CA PHE A 137 3.48 -10.61 -0.05
C PHE A 137 2.11 -9.94 0.05
N GLU A 138 1.75 -9.40 1.22
CA GLU A 138 0.48 -8.70 1.46
C GLU A 138 0.35 -7.46 0.57
N THR A 139 1.44 -6.72 0.34
CA THR A 139 1.45 -5.59 -0.62
C THR A 139 1.05 -6.04 -2.03
N VAL A 140 1.58 -7.17 -2.52
CA VAL A 140 1.21 -7.68 -3.84
C VAL A 140 -0.22 -8.22 -3.87
N VAL A 141 -0.72 -8.76 -2.75
CA VAL A 141 -2.14 -9.16 -2.61
C VAL A 141 -3.06 -7.95 -2.68
N ALA A 142 -2.68 -6.82 -2.09
CA ALA A 142 -3.45 -5.58 -2.14
C ALA A 142 -3.52 -4.97 -3.56
N ASP A 143 -2.60 -5.31 -4.45
CA ASP A 143 -2.58 -4.85 -5.85
C ASP A 143 -3.54 -5.63 -6.77
N PHE A 144 -4.25 -6.66 -6.28
CA PHE A 144 -5.24 -7.37 -7.08
C PHE A 144 -6.44 -6.46 -7.39
N PRO A 145 -6.99 -6.53 -8.63
CA PRO A 145 -8.21 -5.82 -8.93
C PRO A 145 -9.37 -6.40 -8.12
N GLN A 146 -10.26 -5.52 -7.65
CA GLN A 146 -11.42 -5.90 -6.85
C GLN A 146 -12.28 -6.95 -7.59
N GLY A 147 -12.64 -8.02 -6.90
CA GLY A 147 -13.42 -9.13 -7.48
C GLY A 147 -12.64 -10.08 -8.39
N HIS A 148 -11.35 -9.80 -8.65
CA HIS A 148 -10.45 -10.67 -9.40
C HIS A 148 -9.38 -11.33 -8.52
N GLU A 149 -9.54 -11.26 -7.20
CA GLU A 149 -8.65 -11.84 -6.20
C GLU A 149 -8.45 -13.36 -6.39
N LEU A 150 -7.34 -13.87 -5.83
CA LEU A 150 -7.13 -15.30 -5.72
C LEU A 150 -7.81 -15.82 -4.45
N PRO A 151 -8.36 -17.05 -4.47
CA PRO A 151 -8.86 -17.68 -3.25
C PRO A 151 -7.79 -17.77 -2.17
N ASP A 152 -8.18 -17.59 -0.92
CA ASP A 152 -7.27 -17.69 0.24
C ASP A 152 -6.45 -18.98 0.26
N SER A 153 -7.03 -20.11 -0.17
CA SER A 153 -6.33 -21.40 -0.26
C SER A 153 -5.15 -21.35 -1.23
N VAL A 154 -5.32 -20.67 -2.38
CA VAL A 154 -4.27 -20.48 -3.38
C VAL A 154 -3.20 -19.53 -2.84
N LEU A 155 -3.60 -18.42 -2.22
CA LEU A 155 -2.66 -17.47 -1.61
C LEU A 155 -1.80 -18.14 -0.54
N ARG A 156 -2.39 -18.97 0.33
CA ARG A 156 -1.65 -19.76 1.32
C ARG A 156 -0.67 -20.72 0.67
N HIS A 157 -1.10 -21.45 -0.34
CA HIS A 157 -0.22 -22.38 -1.06
C HIS A 157 1.00 -21.65 -1.66
N ILE A 158 0.79 -20.50 -2.29
CA ILE A 158 1.90 -19.69 -2.85
C ILE A 158 2.81 -19.18 -1.71
N PHE A 159 2.24 -18.67 -0.62
CA PHE A 159 3.02 -18.17 0.53
C PHE A 159 3.95 -19.26 1.10
N PHE A 160 3.40 -20.44 1.43
CA PHE A 160 4.18 -21.53 2.03
C PHE A 160 5.17 -22.15 1.05
N SER A 161 4.81 -22.29 -0.24
CA SER A 161 5.72 -22.81 -1.27
C SER A 161 6.92 -21.89 -1.54
N ASN A 162 6.82 -20.62 -1.13
CA ASN A 162 7.87 -19.62 -1.31
C ASN A 162 8.66 -19.27 -0.04
N LEU A 163 8.34 -19.90 1.10
CA LEU A 163 9.20 -19.86 2.29
C LEU A 163 10.55 -20.55 2.03
N ARG A 164 11.51 -20.28 2.92
CA ARG A 164 12.75 -21.05 2.99
C ARG A 164 12.48 -22.52 3.35
N ASP A 165 13.27 -23.42 2.80
CA ASP A 165 13.05 -24.85 2.93
C ASP A 165 13.18 -25.35 4.37
N GLU A 166 14.04 -24.73 5.19
CA GLU A 166 14.16 -25.05 6.61
C GLU A 166 12.87 -24.71 7.37
N LEU A 167 12.25 -23.58 7.03
CA LEU A 167 10.97 -23.18 7.62
C LEU A 167 9.82 -24.03 7.08
N LYS A 168 9.83 -24.41 5.80
CA LYS A 168 8.86 -25.36 5.25
C LYS A 168 8.95 -26.72 5.95
N ALA A 169 10.15 -27.26 6.13
CA ALA A 169 10.37 -28.53 6.80
C ALA A 169 9.90 -28.50 8.26
N ALA A 170 10.21 -27.41 8.98
CA ALA A 170 9.74 -27.18 10.34
C ALA A 170 8.21 -27.04 10.44
N LEU A 171 7.59 -26.38 9.45
CA LEU A 171 6.13 -26.19 9.40
C LEU A 171 5.37 -27.45 8.98
N LEU A 172 5.96 -28.27 8.09
CA LEU A 172 5.37 -29.51 7.57
C LEU A 172 5.70 -30.73 8.44
N GLY A 173 6.49 -30.57 9.51
CA GLY A 173 6.75 -31.63 10.48
C GLY A 173 7.64 -32.76 9.96
N ILE A 174 8.60 -32.47 9.05
CA ILE A 174 9.71 -33.41 8.82
C ILE A 174 10.68 -33.24 9.99
N VAL A 175 10.31 -33.85 11.11
CA VAL A 175 11.27 -34.25 12.15
C VAL A 175 12.17 -35.28 11.47
N ALA A 176 13.48 -35.05 11.47
CA ALA A 176 14.42 -36.06 11.03
C ALA A 176 14.16 -37.36 11.83
N PRO A 177 14.21 -38.55 11.20
CA PRO A 177 13.85 -39.82 11.85
C PRO A 177 14.71 -40.16 13.08
N GLU A 178 15.76 -39.39 13.34
CA GLU A 178 16.67 -39.54 14.48
C GLU A 178 16.08 -39.01 15.81
N ASP A 179 15.10 -38.09 15.77
CA ASP A 179 14.55 -37.46 16.99
C ASP A 179 13.23 -38.13 17.39
N THR A 180 13.34 -39.11 18.29
CA THR A 180 12.20 -39.78 18.94
C THR A 180 11.37 -38.79 19.77
N VAL A 181 10.32 -38.24 19.18
CA VAL A 181 9.34 -37.40 19.89
C VAL A 181 8.44 -38.29 20.74
N THR A 182 8.54 -38.16 22.06
CA THR A 182 7.57 -38.69 23.01
C THR A 182 6.16 -38.11 22.74
N PRO A 183 5.07 -38.87 22.95
CA PRO A 183 3.74 -38.57 22.42
C PRO A 183 2.99 -37.42 23.12
N LYS A 184 3.68 -36.41 23.66
CA LYS A 184 3.06 -35.29 24.40
C LYS A 184 3.03 -33.95 23.67
N THR A 185 3.61 -33.82 22.48
CA THR A 185 3.64 -32.53 21.77
C THR A 185 3.44 -32.71 20.27
N VAL A 186 2.25 -33.17 19.87
CA VAL A 186 1.70 -32.80 18.56
C VAL A 186 0.83 -31.58 18.81
N PRO A 187 1.25 -30.35 18.45
CA PRO A 187 0.32 -29.24 18.49
C PRO A 187 -0.73 -29.50 17.43
N MET A 188 -1.98 -29.76 17.87
CA MET A 188 -3.14 -29.64 17.00
C MET A 188 -3.07 -28.28 16.30
N PHE A 189 -2.87 -28.32 14.99
CA PHE A 189 -3.04 -27.16 14.14
C PHE A 189 -4.53 -26.80 14.19
N CYS A 190 -4.85 -25.64 14.76
CA CYS A 190 -6.22 -25.15 14.82
C CYS A 190 -6.82 -25.08 13.41
N ASN A 191 -7.94 -25.75 13.18
CA ASN A 191 -8.76 -25.61 11.97
C ASN A 191 -9.52 -24.25 11.93
N SER A 192 -9.36 -23.38 12.93
CA SER A 192 -10.10 -22.12 13.11
C SER A 192 -9.23 -20.86 13.01
N VAL A 193 -8.14 -20.88 12.25
CA VAL A 193 -7.15 -19.79 12.17
C VAL A 193 -7.64 -18.52 11.44
N PHE A 194 -8.85 -18.48 10.87
CA PHE A 194 -9.22 -17.43 9.90
C PHE A 194 -10.29 -16.42 10.32
N HIS A 195 -10.85 -16.52 11.53
CA HIS A 195 -11.59 -15.38 12.10
C HIS A 195 -10.69 -14.34 12.79
N CYS A 196 -9.38 -14.62 12.91
CA CYS A 196 -8.37 -13.64 13.25
C CYS A 196 -7.41 -13.57 12.07
N ARG A 197 -7.44 -12.47 11.31
CA ARG A 197 -6.92 -12.35 9.94
C ARG A 197 -5.38 -12.48 9.88
N TRP A 198 -4.89 -13.71 10.04
CA TRP A 198 -3.52 -14.22 9.81
C TRP A 198 -2.59 -14.17 11.04
N CYS A 199 -2.84 -15.11 11.96
CA CYS A 199 -2.28 -15.16 13.31
C CYS A 199 -0.75 -15.37 13.39
N TYR A 200 -0.10 -14.37 13.98
CA TYR A 200 1.23 -14.41 14.60
C TYR A 200 1.47 -15.62 15.54
N CYS A 201 0.40 -16.26 16.03
CA CYS A 201 0.45 -17.33 17.04
C CYS A 201 1.05 -18.66 16.56
N CYS A 202 0.91 -19.02 15.28
CA CYS A 202 1.48 -20.28 14.78
C CYS A 202 3.00 -20.21 14.64
N LEU A 203 3.55 -19.07 14.22
CA LEU A 203 5.00 -18.86 14.14
C LEU A 203 5.66 -18.72 15.53
N HIS A 204 4.99 -18.07 16.49
CA HIS A 204 5.53 -17.90 17.84
C HIS A 204 5.67 -19.23 18.60
N LYS A 205 4.72 -20.17 18.43
CA LYS A 205 4.83 -21.52 19.02
C LYS A 205 5.98 -22.32 18.43
N ILE A 206 6.27 -22.19 17.14
CA ILE A 206 7.40 -22.86 16.48
C ILE A 206 8.74 -22.35 17.01
N CYS A 207 8.84 -21.05 17.30
CA CYS A 207 10.05 -20.44 17.90
C CYS A 207 10.35 -20.92 19.32
N HIS A 208 9.35 -21.40 20.05
CA HIS A 208 9.52 -21.97 21.39
C HIS A 208 9.90 -23.45 21.37
N VAL A 209 9.59 -24.17 20.28
CA VAL A 209 9.85 -25.62 20.14
C VAL A 209 11.21 -25.90 19.49
N ILE A 210 11.74 -24.98 18.67
CA ILE A 210 13.04 -25.14 17.99
C ILE A 210 13.97 -23.99 18.40
N PRO A 211 14.87 -24.18 19.39
CA PRO A 211 15.74 -23.12 19.92
C PRO A 211 16.64 -22.46 18.86
N HIS A 212 17.02 -23.20 17.81
CA HIS A 212 17.88 -22.70 16.73
C HIS A 212 17.20 -21.71 15.76
N LEU A 213 15.86 -21.61 15.76
CA LEU A 213 15.11 -20.67 14.91
C LEU A 213 14.88 -19.29 15.56
N LYS A 214 15.23 -19.12 16.85
CA LYS A 214 15.08 -17.83 17.55
C LYS A 214 15.88 -16.69 16.90
N ALA A 215 17.03 -17.00 16.31
CA ALA A 215 17.85 -16.00 15.61
C ALA A 215 17.27 -15.58 14.25
N THR A 216 16.32 -16.34 13.69
CA THR A 216 15.77 -16.12 12.33
C THR A 216 14.42 -15.39 12.35
N VAL A 217 13.75 -15.35 13.51
CA VAL A 217 12.42 -14.75 13.69
C VAL A 217 12.46 -13.42 14.45
N ALA A 218 13.58 -13.09 15.11
CA ALA A 218 13.84 -11.76 15.66
C ALA A 218 14.23 -10.75 14.58
#